data_AF-A0A2R3NVW1-F1
#
_entry.id   AF-A0A2R3NVW1-F1
#
_cell.length_a   1.000
_cell.length_b   1.000
_cell.length_c   1.000
_cell.angle_alpha   90.00
_cell.angle_beta   90.00
_cell.angle_gamma   90.00
#
_symmetry.space_group_name_H-M   'P 1'
#
loop_
_entity.id
_entity.type
_entity.pdbx_description
1 polymer ?
#
loop_
_entity_poly.entity_id
_entity_poly.type
_entity_poly.pdbx_seq_one_letter_code
_entity_poly.pdbx_strand_id
1 'polypeptide(L)'
;MKDAADQGTGDMFGIKRGRGRPKTGTAKTGAERQATYRAKQQEINVTVTLNRNDLRAVKTILAFAMVKGITEMVDAETLERIERAIYAIPADE
;
A
#
# COMPACT_ATOMS: atom_id res chain seq x y z
N MET A 1 -2.32 -48.42 -40.54
CA MET A 1 -3.32 -47.33 -40.63
C MET A 1 -3.80 -47.03 -39.23
N LYS A 2 -3.99 -45.75 -38.90
CA LYS A 2 -4.60 -45.35 -37.63
C LYS A 2 -6.11 -45.60 -37.75
N ASP A 3 -6.67 -46.33 -36.80
CA ASP A 3 -8.08 -46.73 -36.83
C ASP A 3 -8.98 -45.52 -36.58
N ALA A 4 -9.94 -45.27 -37.48
CA ALA A 4 -10.78 -44.07 -37.44
C ALA A 4 -11.90 -44.15 -36.38
N ALA A 5 -12.16 -45.36 -35.86
CA ALA A 5 -13.14 -45.62 -34.81
C ALA A 5 -12.57 -45.47 -33.38
N ASP A 6 -11.27 -45.26 -33.22
CA ASP A 6 -10.65 -45.03 -31.91
C ASP A 6 -10.80 -43.56 -31.46
N GLN A 7 -12.02 -43.21 -31.06
CA GLN A 7 -12.37 -41.90 -30.50
C GLN A 7 -12.07 -41.81 -28.99
N GLY A 8 -11.73 -42.93 -28.34
CA GLY A 8 -11.59 -43.03 -26.87
C GLY A 8 -10.17 -42.81 -26.35
N THR A 9 -9.15 -43.17 -27.12
CA THR A 9 -7.75 -43.13 -26.63
C THR A 9 -7.20 -41.71 -26.48
N GLY A 10 -7.81 -40.71 -27.12
CA GLY A 10 -7.44 -39.30 -26.98
C GLY A 10 -7.85 -38.65 -25.65
N ASP A 11 -8.89 -39.16 -25.00
CA ASP A 11 -9.48 -38.57 -23.78
C ASP A 11 -8.89 -39.16 -22.49
N MET A 12 -8.23 -40.32 -22.58
CA MET A 12 -7.56 -41.00 -21.46
C MET A 12 -6.33 -40.26 -20.91
N PHE A 13 -5.83 -39.23 -21.59
CA PHE A 13 -4.64 -38.48 -21.19
C PHE A 13 -4.89 -37.00 -20.88
N GLY A 14 -6.16 -36.56 -20.93
CA GLY A 14 -6.53 -35.15 -20.84
C GLY A 14 -5.96 -34.33 -22.00
N ILE A 15 -6.64 -33.23 -22.34
CA ILE A 15 -6.18 -32.31 -23.39
C ILE A 15 -4.75 -31.85 -23.06
N LYS A 16 -3.76 -32.31 -23.82
CA LYS A 16 -2.36 -31.87 -23.73
C LYS A 16 -2.33 -30.36 -23.94
N ARG A 17 -2.20 -29.60 -22.84
CA ARG A 17 -2.05 -28.14 -22.91
C ARG A 17 -0.80 -27.81 -23.71
N GLY A 18 -0.94 -26.91 -24.68
CA GLY A 18 0.21 -26.32 -25.35
C GLY A 18 1.19 -25.75 -24.31
N ARG A 19 2.47 -26.08 -24.46
CA ARG A 19 3.54 -25.46 -23.67
C ARG A 19 3.59 -23.97 -24.04
N GLY A 20 3.71 -23.07 -23.05
CA GLY A 20 4.12 -21.69 -23.32
C GLY A 20 3.36 -20.58 -22.59
N ARG A 21 2.11 -20.79 -22.14
CA ARG A 21 1.42 -19.77 -21.32
C ARG A 21 0.82 -20.38 -20.05
N PRO A 22 1.36 -20.09 -18.86
CA PRO A 22 0.68 -20.47 -17.62
C PRO A 22 -0.73 -19.89 -17.65
N LYS A 23 -1.72 -20.64 -17.16
CA LYS A 23 -3.06 -20.08 -16.92
C LYS A 23 -2.87 -18.91 -15.96
N THR A 24 -3.03 -17.68 -16.44
CA THR A 24 -3.21 -16.48 -15.62
C THR A 24 -4.57 -16.53 -14.91
N GLY A 25 -4.96 -17.69 -14.37
CA GLY A 25 -6.28 -17.94 -13.78
C GLY A 25 -6.39 -17.42 -12.35
N THR A 26 -5.27 -17.07 -11.72
CA THR A 26 -5.19 -16.56 -10.34
C THR A 26 -4.41 -15.25 -10.24
N ALA A 27 -3.95 -14.70 -11.37
CA ALA A 27 -3.21 -13.45 -11.36
C ALA A 27 -4.17 -12.29 -11.13
N LYS A 28 -3.99 -11.58 -10.01
CA LYS A 28 -4.75 -10.35 -9.74
C LYS A 28 -4.64 -9.40 -10.92
N THR A 29 -5.78 -8.84 -11.34
CA THR A 29 -5.83 -7.81 -12.37
C THR A 29 -5.05 -6.56 -11.91
N GLY A 30 -4.60 -5.72 -12.85
CA GLY A 30 -3.91 -4.47 -12.49
C GLY A 30 -4.75 -3.58 -11.57
N ALA A 31 -6.07 -3.54 -11.82
CA ALA A 31 -7.03 -2.81 -11.00
C ALA A 31 -7.13 -3.36 -9.57
N GLU A 32 -7.22 -4.69 -9.41
CA GLU A 32 -7.24 -5.33 -8.09
C GLU A 32 -5.97 -5.04 -7.29
N ARG A 33 -4.80 -5.04 -7.95
CA ARG A 33 -3.54 -4.69 -7.29
C ARG A 33 -3.56 -3.25 -6.80
N GLN A 34 -4.02 -2.31 -7.62
CA GLN A 34 -4.15 -0.90 -7.22
C GLN A 34 -5.16 -0.72 -6.08
N ALA A 35 -6.30 -1.43 -6.11
CA ALA A 35 -7.28 -1.39 -5.03
C ALA A 35 -6.68 -1.90 -3.71
N THR A 36 -5.97 -3.03 -3.73
CA THR A 36 -5.29 -3.55 -2.54
C THR A 36 -4.19 -2.61 -2.04
N TYR A 37 -3.49 -1.93 -2.93
CA TYR A 37 -2.48 -0.93 -2.55
C TYR A 37 -3.12 0.28 -1.88
N ARG A 38 -4.22 0.82 -2.43
CA ARG A 38 -4.95 1.93 -1.82
C ARG A 38 -5.52 1.56 -0.45
N ALA A 39 -6.08 0.36 -0.31
CA ALA A 39 -6.55 -0.14 0.98
C ALA A 39 -5.42 -0.21 2.01
N LYS A 40 -4.27 -0.81 1.63
CA LYS A 40 -3.08 -0.85 2.49
C LYS A 40 -2.58 0.55 2.87
N GLN A 41 -2.64 1.51 1.97
CA GLN A 41 -2.25 2.89 2.27
C GLN A 41 -3.20 3.56 3.25
N GLN A 42 -4.49 3.23 3.24
CA GLN A 42 -5.46 3.72 4.23
C GLN A 42 -5.30 3.03 5.59
N GLU A 43 -4.87 1.76 5.62
CA GLU A 43 -4.56 1.05 6.87
C GLU A 43 -3.32 1.64 7.57
N ILE A 44 -2.31 2.06 6.80
CA ILE A 44 -1.03 2.55 7.36
C ILE A 44 -1.08 4.05 7.70
N ASN A 45 -1.81 4.84 6.91
CA ASN A 45 -1.75 6.30 7.01
C ASN A 45 -3.06 6.88 7.56
N VAL A 46 -2.92 7.87 8.44
CA VAL A 46 -4.04 8.64 8.96
C VAL A 46 -4.07 10.00 8.26
N THR A 47 -5.19 10.36 7.65
CA THR A 47 -5.42 11.69 7.07
C THR A 47 -6.32 12.48 8.00
N VAL A 48 -5.86 13.64 8.47
CA VAL A 48 -6.59 14.51 9.39
C VAL A 48 -6.85 15.85 8.71
N THR A 49 -8.06 16.40 8.89
CA THR A 49 -8.38 17.77 8.44
C THR A 49 -8.26 18.71 9.63
N LEU A 50 -7.43 19.74 9.50
CA LEU A 50 -7.17 20.75 10.53
C LEU A 50 -7.38 22.14 9.93
N ASN A 51 -7.82 23.12 10.72
CA ASN A 51 -7.87 24.49 10.24
C ASN A 51 -6.46 25.06 10.11
N ARG A 52 -6.28 25.97 9.15
CA ARG A 52 -4.98 26.61 8.91
C ARG A 52 -4.45 27.34 10.15
N ASN A 53 -5.36 28.01 10.88
CA ASN A 53 -5.05 28.76 12.09
C ASN A 53 -4.49 27.86 13.21
N ASP A 54 -4.85 26.58 13.21
CA ASP A 54 -4.43 25.62 14.24
C ASP A 54 -2.98 25.13 14.00
N LEU A 55 -2.43 25.30 12.79
CA LEU A 55 -1.05 24.88 12.46
C LEU A 55 0.00 25.53 13.37
N ARG A 56 -0.21 26.78 13.77
CA ARG A 56 0.70 27.49 14.67
C ARG A 56 0.75 26.84 16.05
N ALA A 57 -0.41 26.43 16.57
CA ALA A 57 -0.50 25.74 17.86
C ALA A 57 0.18 24.36 17.78
N VAL A 58 -0.06 23.60 16.71
CA VAL A 58 0.58 22.30 16.49
C VAL A 58 2.11 22.41 16.42
N LYS A 59 2.64 23.37 15.66
CA LYS A 59 4.10 23.63 15.58
C LYS A 59 4.71 23.96 16.95
N THR A 60 3.99 24.74 17.76
CA THR A 60 4.44 25.15 19.10
C THR A 60 4.50 23.96 20.07
N ILE A 61 3.47 23.11 20.06
CA ILE A 61 3.42 21.89 20.88
C ILE A 61 4.57 20.95 20.50
N LEU A 62 4.85 20.80 19.20
CA LEU A 62 5.90 19.92 18.72
C LEU A 62 7.30 20.42 19.12
N ALA A 63 7.55 21.73 19.01
CA ALA A 63 8.80 22.34 19.51
C ALA A 63 8.98 22.13 21.02
N PHE A 64 7.90 22.28 21.79
CA PHE A 64 7.95 22.06 23.25
C PHE A 64 8.23 20.60 23.61
N ALA A 65 7.67 19.65 22.86
CA ALA A 65 7.91 18.22 23.06
C ALA A 65 9.39 17.84 22.89
N MET A 66 10.08 18.46 21.93
CA MET A 66 11.53 18.27 21.75
C MET A 66 12.35 18.84 22.91
N VAL A 67 12.00 20.05 23.37
CA VAL A 67 12.78 20.76 24.40
C VAL A 67 12.62 20.13 25.78
N LYS A 68 11.42 19.59 26.10
CA LYS A 68 11.10 19.07 27.44
C LYS A 68 11.42 17.58 27.65
N GLY A 69 12.12 16.93 26.72
CA GLY A 69 12.53 15.52 26.92
C GLY A 69 11.39 14.51 26.83
N ILE A 70 10.25 14.86 26.21
CA ILE A 70 9.19 13.88 25.88
C ILE A 70 9.72 12.81 24.89
N THR A 71 10.89 13.06 24.30
CA THR A 71 11.70 12.10 23.54
C THR A 71 12.03 10.80 24.27
N GLU A 72 11.91 10.74 25.60
CA GLU A 72 12.04 9.46 26.33
C GLU A 72 10.76 8.60 26.23
N MET A 73 9.61 9.20 25.95
CA MET A 73 8.32 8.52 25.74
C MET A 73 8.01 8.24 24.26
N VAL A 74 8.61 9.02 23.36
CA VAL A 74 8.36 8.95 21.91
C VAL A 74 9.71 8.84 21.21
N ASP A 75 9.88 7.80 20.40
CA ASP A 75 11.06 7.59 19.57
C ASP A 75 11.44 8.88 18.79
N ALA A 76 12.73 9.24 18.86
CA ALA A 76 13.24 10.50 18.32
C ALA A 76 13.08 10.59 16.79
N GLU A 77 13.26 9.47 16.09
CA GLU A 77 13.09 9.40 14.63
C GLU A 77 11.62 9.66 14.24
N THR A 78 10.68 9.13 15.05
CA THR A 78 9.25 9.38 14.87
C THR A 78 8.92 10.87 14.99
N LEU A 79 9.51 11.56 15.95
CA LEU A 79 9.27 12.98 16.19
C LEU A 79 9.83 13.86 15.06
N GLU A 80 11.03 13.56 14.57
CA GLU A 80 11.66 14.24 13.43
C GLU A 80 10.83 14.07 12.15
N ARG A 81 10.30 12.87 11.90
CA ARG A 81 9.43 12.61 10.73
C ARG A 81 8.15 13.44 10.78
N ILE A 82 7.54 13.58 11.95
CA ILE A 82 6.33 14.41 12.14
C ILE A 82 6.66 15.89 11.98
N GLU A 83 7.78 16.35 12.56
CA GLU A 83 8.24 17.73 12.39
C GLU A 83 8.37 18.08 10.92
N ARG A 84 9.15 17.28 10.17
CA ARG A 84 9.39 17.51 8.76
C ARG A 84 8.10 17.57 7.96
N ALA A 85 7.13 16.70 8.25
CA ALA A 85 5.84 16.70 7.58
C ALA A 85 5.02 17.97 7.88
N ILE A 86 4.99 18.43 9.13
CA ILE A 86 4.20 19.60 9.56
C ILE A 86 4.86 20.92 9.12
N TYR A 87 6.19 21.02 9.16
CA TYR A 87 6.93 22.22 8.75
C TYR A 87 7.05 22.37 7.23
N ALA A 88 6.92 21.29 6.45
CA ALA A 88 6.80 21.38 4.99
C ALA A 88 5.50 22.08 4.54
N ILE A 89 4.50 22.18 5.41
CA ILE A 89 3.27 22.92 5.14
C ILE A 89 3.58 24.42 5.27
N PRO A 90 3.47 25.21 4.18
CA PRO A 90 3.70 26.65 4.25
C PRO A 90 2.76 27.25 5.30
N ALA A 91 3.24 28.18 6.11
CA ALA A 91 2.32 29.00 6.90
C ALA A 91 1.75 30.07 5.96
N ASP A 92 0.42 30.20 5.91
CA ASP A 92 -0.15 31.42 5.33
C ASP A 92 0.03 32.51 6.38
N GLU A 93 0.70 33.61 6.03
CA GLU A 93 0.88 34.79 6.89
C GLU A 93 -0.45 35.46 7.22
#